data_AF-A0A5A9GQ52-F1
#
_entry.id   AF-A0A5A9GQ52-F1
#
_cell.length_a   1.000
_cell.length_b   1.000
_cell.length_c   1.000
_cell.angle_alpha   90.00
_cell.angle_beta   90.00
_cell.angle_gamma   90.00
#
_symmetry.space_group_name_H-M   'P 1'
#
loop_
_entity.id
_entity.type
_entity.pdbx_description
1 polymer ?
#
loop_
_entity_poly.entity_id
_entity_poly.type
_entity_poly.pdbx_seq_one_letter_code
_entity_poly.pdbx_strand_id
1 'polypeptide(L)'
;MCSATVSGRESGTLSLPKKTAADRAQGASAFDFMVFVGRFRPFHLGHLTVMRQALSLGRHLIVLVGSSRQARSHRNPFRFEEVRSCILGAFPPEECGRITVLPLIDRYNDLEWIRDVQAAVHGVVVQHHRPAAQGSADGSPPLVGLIGHSKDHSSYYLRMFPQWGAVECENCRGLSATPIRDAYFADAAAALETWKDALPANVAAFMAEFASTGEYRRLAEESAYIAKYRAGWADAPYPPTFLTADAVVVLSGHVLLVERRGLPGRGLLALPGGFVGQHERIKDAMIRELREETRLKVPAGFLEGGIRASQIFDHPYRSSRGRTVTQAFLIQLKATDEGFPKVRGGDDARSARWMPIAEIDPERMFEDHFHIIQTLIALSNS
;
A
#
# COMPACT_ATOMS: atom_id res chain seq x y z
N MET A 1 30.69 -36.82 -19.85
CA MET A 1 31.18 -35.77 -20.76
C MET A 1 29.95 -35.16 -21.41
N CYS A 2 29.57 -33.89 -21.31
CA CYS A 2 30.18 -32.67 -20.80
C CYS A 2 29.19 -31.95 -19.86
N SER A 3 29.70 -31.52 -18.72
CA SER A 3 29.07 -30.56 -17.80
C SER A 3 29.30 -29.16 -18.37
N ALA A 4 28.23 -28.42 -18.66
CA ALA A 4 28.31 -26.98 -18.96
C ALA A 4 27.84 -26.21 -17.73
N THR A 5 28.81 -25.84 -16.89
CA THR A 5 28.69 -24.85 -15.83
C THR A 5 28.44 -23.48 -16.44
N VAL A 6 27.25 -22.91 -16.23
CA VAL A 6 26.99 -21.49 -16.48
C VAL A 6 27.59 -20.72 -15.32
N SER A 7 28.67 -19.99 -15.60
CA SER A 7 29.34 -19.10 -14.67
C SER A 7 28.41 -17.98 -14.23
N GLY A 8 28.41 -17.71 -12.92
CA GLY A 8 27.68 -16.60 -12.32
C GLY A 8 28.14 -15.27 -12.92
N ARG A 9 27.16 -14.45 -13.29
CA ARG A 9 27.40 -13.00 -13.46
C ARG A 9 27.56 -12.42 -12.06
N GLU A 10 28.81 -12.14 -11.68
CA GLU A 10 29.10 -11.27 -10.54
C GLU A 10 28.46 -9.91 -10.81
N SER A 11 27.35 -9.61 -10.12
CA SER A 11 26.82 -8.26 -10.04
C SER A 11 27.80 -7.45 -9.21
N GLY A 12 28.75 -6.79 -9.86
CA GLY A 12 29.66 -5.86 -9.21
C GLY A 12 28.87 -4.80 -8.46
N THR A 13 28.90 -4.86 -7.12
CA THR A 13 28.35 -3.82 -6.26
C THR A 13 29.18 -2.56 -6.43
N LEU A 14 28.61 -1.57 -7.13
CA LEU A 14 29.17 -0.22 -7.16
C LEU A 14 29.05 0.36 -5.74
N SER A 15 30.11 0.27 -4.95
CA SER A 15 30.16 0.86 -3.60
C SER A 15 30.31 2.38 -3.74
N LEU A 16 29.20 3.09 -3.76
CA LEU A 16 29.20 4.54 -3.61
C LEU A 16 29.59 4.89 -2.16
N PRO A 17 30.49 5.87 -1.92
CA PRO A 17 30.84 6.29 -0.57
C PRO A 17 29.59 6.83 0.13
N LYS A 18 29.21 6.21 1.25
CA LYS A 18 28.17 6.73 2.14
C LYS A 18 28.66 8.08 2.68
N LYS A 19 27.87 9.14 2.53
CA LYS A 19 28.10 10.39 3.26
C LYS A 19 27.91 10.11 4.76
N THR A 20 29.01 9.86 5.47
CA THR A 20 29.00 9.69 6.92
C THR A 20 29.08 11.06 7.58
N ALA A 21 28.32 11.25 8.65
CA ALA A 21 28.20 12.47 9.44
C ALA A 21 29.46 12.85 10.25
N ALA A 22 30.65 12.38 9.85
CA ALA A 22 31.86 12.36 10.66
C ALA A 22 32.48 13.75 10.96
N ASP A 23 32.00 14.83 10.32
CA ASP A 23 32.65 16.16 10.40
C ASP A 23 31.86 17.26 11.12
N ARG A 24 30.76 16.96 11.83
CA ARG A 24 30.03 17.99 12.60
C ARG A 24 30.43 18.00 14.09
N ALA A 25 30.63 19.22 14.62
CA ALA A 25 31.02 19.48 16.01
C ALA A 25 30.10 18.82 17.04
N GLN A 26 30.66 18.45 18.20
CA GLN A 26 29.92 17.86 19.32
C GLN A 26 28.74 18.75 19.72
N GLY A 27 27.51 18.22 19.60
CA GLY A 27 26.26 18.92 19.91
C GLY A 27 25.45 19.40 18.69
N ALA A 28 26.00 19.34 17.47
CA ALA A 28 25.25 19.66 16.25
C ALA A 28 24.59 18.40 15.66
N SER A 29 23.34 18.53 15.15
CA SER A 29 22.67 17.43 14.45
C SER A 29 23.49 16.95 13.25
N ALA A 30 23.71 15.63 13.19
CA ALA A 30 24.43 14.90 12.14
C ALA A 30 23.79 15.08 10.75
N PHE A 31 22.46 15.27 10.71
CA PHE A 31 21.69 15.46 9.49
C PHE A 31 20.84 16.74 9.58
N ASP A 32 20.57 17.34 8.42
CA ASP A 32 19.60 18.43 8.35
C ASP A 32 18.17 17.87 8.30
N PHE A 33 17.99 16.75 7.61
CA PHE A 33 16.72 16.02 7.53
C PHE A 33 16.91 14.53 7.78
N MET A 34 16.00 13.94 8.57
CA MET A 34 15.87 12.50 8.72
C MET A 34 14.59 12.02 8.05
N VAL A 35 14.62 10.87 7.39
CA VAL A 35 13.49 10.26 6.71
C VAL A 35 13.17 8.94 7.37
N PHE A 36 11.92 8.74 7.77
CA PHE A 36 11.42 7.48 8.29
C PHE A 36 10.18 7.04 7.52
N VAL A 37 10.23 5.84 6.95
CA VAL A 37 9.14 5.27 6.13
C VAL A 37 8.49 4.12 6.89
N GLY A 38 7.17 4.08 6.93
CA GLY A 38 6.43 3.01 7.58
C GLY A 38 4.93 3.10 7.37
N ARG A 39 4.18 2.05 7.75
CA ARG A 39 2.71 2.07 7.68
C ARG A 39 2.07 2.65 8.94
N PHE A 40 2.66 2.40 10.12
CA PHE A 40 2.20 2.91 11.42
C PHE A 40 0.74 2.57 11.74
N ARG A 41 0.33 1.32 11.51
CA ARG A 41 -1.05 0.84 11.74
C ARG A 41 -1.09 -0.38 12.66
N PRO A 42 -1.17 -0.21 13.99
CA PRO A 42 -1.11 1.07 14.72
C PRO A 42 0.30 1.65 14.80
N PHE A 43 0.40 2.93 15.14
CA PHE A 43 1.62 3.54 15.65
C PHE A 43 1.87 2.97 17.06
N HIS A 44 3.11 2.62 17.39
CA HIS A 44 3.44 1.90 18.62
C HIS A 44 4.78 2.40 19.17
N LEU A 45 5.12 2.05 20.41
CA LEU A 45 6.30 2.58 21.09
C LEU A 45 7.61 2.26 20.34
N GLY A 46 7.69 1.12 19.64
CA GLY A 46 8.84 0.86 18.77
C GLY A 46 9.05 1.89 17.66
N HIS A 47 7.97 2.39 17.04
CA HIS A 47 8.06 3.48 16.06
C HIS A 47 8.44 4.81 16.74
N LEU A 48 7.87 5.08 17.92
CA LEU A 48 8.21 6.27 18.72
C LEU A 48 9.70 6.32 19.09
N THR A 49 10.29 5.19 19.47
CA THR A 49 11.73 5.07 19.74
C THR A 49 12.57 5.45 18.52
N VAL A 50 12.24 4.91 17.34
CA VAL A 50 12.96 5.23 16.09
C VAL A 50 12.84 6.71 15.76
N MET A 51 11.64 7.29 15.88
CA MET A 51 11.42 8.71 15.62
C MET A 51 12.17 9.62 16.61
N ARG A 52 12.23 9.28 17.90
CA ARG A 52 13.03 10.02 18.88
C ARG A 52 14.52 9.99 18.56
N GLN A 53 15.04 8.83 18.15
CA GLN A 53 16.42 8.71 17.67
C GLN A 53 16.66 9.55 16.40
N ALA A 54 15.69 9.59 15.49
CA ALA A 54 15.77 10.44 14.31
C ALA A 54 15.84 11.94 14.70
N LEU A 55 15.03 12.39 15.65
CA LEU A 55 15.05 13.77 16.15
C LEU A 55 16.33 14.14 16.91
N SER A 56 17.02 13.17 17.53
CA SER A 56 18.35 13.42 18.12
C SER A 56 19.45 13.53 17.07
N LEU A 57 19.30 12.87 15.91
CA LEU A 57 20.29 12.86 14.84
C LEU A 57 20.08 13.98 13.81
N GLY A 58 18.83 14.44 13.63
CA GLY A 58 18.46 15.37 12.57
C GLY A 58 17.73 16.62 13.05
N ARG A 59 17.88 17.74 12.33
CA ARG A 59 17.16 18.99 12.65
C ARG A 59 15.66 18.87 12.37
N HIS A 60 15.27 18.16 11.33
CA HIS A 60 13.86 17.94 10.94
C HIS A 60 13.60 16.48 10.58
N LEU A 61 12.46 15.92 11.00
CA LEU A 61 12.04 14.56 10.70
C LEU A 61 10.91 14.55 9.67
N ILE A 62 11.11 13.81 8.59
CA ILE A 62 10.14 13.53 7.54
C ILE A 62 9.63 12.10 7.75
N VAL A 63 8.34 11.96 8.03
CA VAL A 63 7.69 10.66 8.17
C VAL A 63 6.83 10.39 6.95
N LEU A 64 7.13 9.33 6.20
CA LEU A 64 6.35 8.91 5.04
C LEU A 64 5.47 7.72 5.43
N VAL A 65 4.15 7.94 5.42
CA VAL A 65 3.14 6.95 5.80
C VAL A 65 2.73 6.14 4.57
N GLY A 66 3.31 4.95 4.42
CA GLY A 66 3.03 4.01 3.33
C GLY A 66 1.61 3.45 3.36
N SER A 67 1.18 2.85 2.24
CA SER A 67 -0.19 2.37 2.04
C SER A 67 -1.25 3.44 2.33
N SER A 68 -0.93 4.71 2.12
CA SER A 68 -1.90 5.81 2.16
C SER A 68 -2.80 5.77 0.94
N ARG A 69 -4.03 6.29 1.08
CA ARG A 69 -5.08 6.24 0.06
C ARG A 69 -5.57 4.84 -0.34
N GLN A 70 -5.40 3.84 0.52
CA GLN A 70 -6.05 2.54 0.38
C GLN A 70 -7.33 2.47 1.20
N ALA A 71 -8.29 1.67 0.72
CA ALA A 71 -9.46 1.32 1.51
C ALA A 71 -9.08 0.66 2.84
N ARG A 72 -9.90 0.90 3.87
CA ARG A 72 -9.70 0.27 5.18
C ARG A 72 -9.79 -1.26 5.04
N SER A 73 -8.82 -1.95 5.64
CA SER A 73 -8.77 -3.42 5.74
C SER A 73 -8.16 -3.84 7.07
N HIS A 74 -8.23 -5.14 7.41
CA HIS A 74 -7.56 -5.67 8.62
C HIS A 74 -6.05 -5.33 8.70
N ARG A 75 -5.35 -5.20 7.55
CA ARG A 75 -3.92 -4.83 7.48
C ARG A 75 -3.71 -3.32 7.57
N ASN A 76 -4.66 -2.56 7.03
CA ASN A 76 -4.61 -1.11 6.90
C ASN A 76 -5.88 -0.47 7.49
N PRO A 77 -6.10 -0.55 8.81
CA PRO A 77 -7.39 -0.18 9.39
C PRO A 77 -7.60 1.33 9.54
N PHE A 78 -6.53 2.12 9.61
CA PHE A 78 -6.57 3.56 9.90
C PHE A 78 -6.19 4.40 8.68
N ARG A 79 -6.94 5.48 8.43
CA ARG A 79 -6.67 6.45 7.36
C ARG A 79 -5.42 7.27 7.64
N PHE A 80 -4.90 7.93 6.62
CA PHE A 80 -3.69 8.74 6.73
C PHE A 80 -3.80 9.81 7.83
N GLU A 81 -4.89 10.59 7.86
CA GLU A 81 -5.04 11.66 8.87
C GLU A 81 -5.17 11.11 10.30
N GLU A 82 -5.75 9.92 10.48
CA GLU A 82 -5.82 9.25 11.79
C GLU A 82 -4.44 8.80 12.25
N VAL A 83 -3.66 8.18 11.35
CA VAL A 83 -2.27 7.79 11.61
C VAL A 83 -1.41 9.04 11.91
N ARG A 84 -1.58 10.12 11.15
CA ARG A 84 -0.88 11.38 11.35
C ARG A 84 -1.21 11.99 12.71
N SER A 85 -2.48 12.03 13.09
CA SER A 85 -2.92 12.49 14.42
C SER A 85 -2.32 11.64 15.55
N CYS A 86 -2.35 10.31 15.39
CA CYS A 86 -1.72 9.38 16.33
C CYS A 86 -0.21 9.62 16.48
N ILE A 87 0.50 9.82 15.38
CA ILE A 87 1.94 10.10 15.37
C ILE A 87 2.22 11.41 16.08
N LEU A 88 1.61 12.52 15.64
CA LEU A 88 1.89 13.85 16.19
C LEU A 88 1.46 13.97 17.65
N GLY A 89 0.33 13.37 18.03
CA GLY A 89 -0.13 13.35 19.42
C GLY A 89 0.74 12.55 20.39
N ALA A 90 1.73 11.79 19.89
CA ALA A 90 2.71 11.10 20.73
C ALA A 90 3.94 11.97 21.07
N PHE A 91 4.00 13.20 20.55
CA PHE A 91 5.09 14.15 20.78
C PHE A 91 4.60 15.44 21.44
N PRO A 92 5.45 16.11 22.24
CA PRO A 92 5.16 17.44 22.75
C PRO A 92 4.99 18.47 21.62
N PRO A 93 4.17 19.54 21.81
CA PRO A 93 3.93 20.56 20.78
C PRO A 93 5.20 21.21 20.20
N GLU A 94 6.23 21.39 21.04
CA GLU A 94 7.52 21.96 20.65
C GLU A 94 8.32 21.06 19.70
N GLU A 95 8.18 19.74 19.79
CA GLU A 95 8.83 18.80 18.88
C GLU A 95 8.02 18.62 17.59
N CYS A 96 6.70 18.77 17.63
CA CYS A 96 5.82 18.67 16.46
C CYS A 96 6.22 19.65 15.34
N GLY A 97 6.74 20.84 15.67
CA GLY A 97 7.25 21.80 14.68
C GLY A 97 8.42 21.28 13.83
N ARG A 98 9.11 20.23 14.30
CA ARG A 98 10.23 19.56 13.62
C ARG A 98 9.83 18.26 12.93
N ILE A 99 8.54 17.92 12.87
CA ILE A 99 8.05 16.66 12.30
C ILE A 99 7.08 16.98 11.16
N THR A 100 7.41 16.56 9.94
CA THR A 100 6.51 16.61 8.79
C THR A 100 6.05 15.19 8.44
N VAL A 101 4.75 14.92 8.53
CA VAL A 101 4.14 13.63 8.20
C VAL A 101 3.42 13.74 6.85
N LEU A 102 3.81 12.91 5.87
CA LEU A 102 3.25 12.91 4.51
C LEU A 102 2.70 11.54 4.12
N PRO A 103 1.65 11.48 3.29
CA PRO A 103 1.14 10.22 2.76
C PRO A 103 2.08 9.70 1.67
N LEU A 104 2.25 8.38 1.60
CA LEU A 104 2.93 7.68 0.54
C LEU A 104 2.04 6.57 -0.01
N ILE A 105 1.82 6.59 -1.32
CA ILE A 105 0.99 5.61 -2.03
C ILE A 105 1.85 4.39 -2.38
N ASP A 106 1.28 3.19 -2.25
CA ASP A 106 1.98 1.97 -2.67
C ASP A 106 2.08 1.92 -4.20
N ARG A 107 3.26 1.53 -4.70
CA ARG A 107 3.49 1.23 -6.11
C ARG A 107 4.02 -0.19 -6.23
N TYR A 108 3.62 -0.91 -7.26
CA TYR A 108 4.25 -2.20 -7.61
C TYR A 108 5.46 -2.05 -8.51
N ASN A 109 5.74 -0.83 -8.98
CA ASN A 109 6.96 -0.46 -9.66
C ASN A 109 7.90 0.28 -8.68
N ASP A 110 9.05 -0.33 -8.40
CA ASP A 110 10.06 0.20 -7.49
C ASP A 110 10.58 1.59 -7.90
N LEU A 111 10.71 1.87 -9.20
CA LEU A 111 11.18 3.18 -9.69
C LEU A 111 10.14 4.27 -9.47
N GLU A 112 8.85 3.97 -9.67
CA GLU A 112 7.78 4.90 -9.35
C GLU A 112 7.71 5.18 -7.85
N TRP A 113 7.91 4.15 -7.03
CA TRP A 113 7.95 4.30 -5.57
C TRP A 113 9.15 5.16 -5.12
N ILE A 114 10.35 4.89 -5.65
CA ILE A 114 11.56 5.70 -5.40
C ILE A 114 11.30 7.16 -5.79
N ARG A 115 10.75 7.40 -6.98
CA ARG A 115 10.41 8.76 -7.45
C ARG A 115 9.47 9.46 -6.47
N ASP A 116 8.41 8.79 -6.03
CA ASP A 116 7.42 9.38 -5.12
C ASP A 116 8.03 9.70 -3.75
N VAL A 117 8.91 8.83 -3.22
CA VAL A 117 9.67 9.08 -1.98
C VAL A 117 10.62 10.26 -2.16
N GLN A 118 11.39 10.31 -3.24
CA GLN A 118 12.32 11.41 -3.52
C GLN A 118 11.59 12.74 -3.68
N ALA A 119 10.47 12.76 -4.40
CA ALA A 119 9.66 13.96 -4.59
C ALA A 119 9.08 14.47 -3.27
N ALA A 120 8.56 13.57 -2.42
CA ALA A 120 8.05 13.94 -1.10
C ALA A 120 9.13 14.54 -0.21
N VAL A 121 10.30 13.89 -0.13
CA VAL A 121 11.45 14.39 0.65
C VAL A 121 11.94 15.72 0.10
N HIS A 122 12.11 15.84 -1.21
CA HIS A 122 12.54 17.08 -1.86
C HIS A 122 11.59 18.24 -1.57
N GLY A 123 10.27 18.01 -1.62
CA GLY A 123 9.27 19.03 -1.30
C GLY A 123 9.43 19.59 0.12
N VAL A 124 9.64 18.73 1.12
CA VAL A 124 9.87 19.18 2.51
C VAL A 124 11.22 19.89 2.65
N VAL A 125 12.26 19.37 2.01
CA VAL A 125 13.59 20.01 2.02
C VAL A 125 13.48 21.43 1.46
N VAL A 126 12.84 21.64 0.31
CA VAL A 126 12.65 22.98 -0.28
C VAL A 126 11.83 23.90 0.63
N GLN A 127 10.80 23.37 1.29
CA GLN A 127 9.93 24.14 2.18
C GLN A 127 10.66 24.63 3.44
N HIS A 128 11.49 23.78 4.05
CA HIS A 128 12.12 24.04 5.35
C HIS A 128 13.59 24.50 5.24
N HIS A 129 14.21 24.31 4.08
CA HIS A 129 15.57 24.74 3.78
C HIS A 129 15.52 25.72 2.60
N ARG A 130 15.26 27.01 2.89
CA ARG A 130 15.47 28.06 1.88
C ARG A 130 16.95 28.04 1.49
N PRO A 131 17.30 28.03 0.18
CA PRO A 131 18.62 28.49 -0.22
C PRO A 131 18.78 29.87 0.38
N ALA A 132 19.83 30.10 1.17
CA ALA A 132 20.16 31.46 1.56
C ALA A 132 20.19 32.31 0.28
N ALA A 133 19.46 33.42 0.27
CA ALA A 133 19.70 34.45 -0.72
C ALA A 133 21.17 34.84 -0.55
N GLN A 134 22.02 34.31 -1.44
CA GLN A 134 23.48 34.26 -1.30
C GLN A 134 23.97 33.40 -0.12
N GLY A 135 24.32 32.13 -0.41
CA GLY A 135 25.29 31.35 0.34
C GLY A 135 24.87 30.88 1.74
N SER A 136 24.62 29.57 1.89
CA SER A 136 25.18 28.91 3.07
C SER A 136 26.69 29.19 3.06
N ALA A 137 27.32 29.30 4.22
CA ALA A 137 28.74 29.67 4.31
C ALA A 137 29.69 28.74 3.51
N ASP A 138 29.23 27.58 3.01
CA ASP A 138 29.99 26.72 2.07
C ASP A 138 29.25 26.26 0.78
N GLY A 139 27.97 26.61 0.57
CA GLY A 139 27.21 26.19 -0.63
C GLY A 139 26.76 24.72 -0.69
N SER A 140 26.99 23.91 0.34
CA SER A 140 26.70 22.47 0.33
C SER A 140 25.20 22.15 0.37
N PRO A 141 24.75 21.08 -0.32
CA PRO A 141 23.37 20.62 -0.26
C PRO A 141 23.02 20.06 1.13
N PRO A 142 21.75 20.12 1.56
CA PRO A 142 21.32 19.61 2.86
C PRO A 142 21.61 18.12 3.00
N LEU A 143 22.07 17.72 4.20
CA LEU A 143 22.35 16.33 4.51
C LEU A 143 21.07 15.60 4.91
N VAL A 144 20.73 14.55 4.17
CA VAL A 144 19.55 13.71 4.41
C VAL A 144 19.99 12.32 4.89
N GLY A 145 19.40 11.87 6.00
CA GLY A 145 19.58 10.53 6.54
C GLY A 145 18.28 9.72 6.45
N LEU A 146 18.35 8.47 6.03
CA LEU A 146 17.25 7.51 6.03
C LEU A 146 17.42 6.59 7.24
N ILE A 147 16.44 6.58 8.13
CA ILE A 147 16.45 5.77 9.36
C ILE A 147 15.43 4.64 9.24
N GLY A 148 15.80 3.46 9.73
CA GLY A 148 14.92 2.30 9.73
C GLY A 148 15.53 1.12 10.44
N HIS A 149 14.74 0.05 10.54
CA HIS A 149 15.17 -1.19 11.15
C HIS A 149 15.08 -2.33 10.13
N SER A 150 16.16 -3.10 9.98
CA SER A 150 16.21 -4.29 9.12
C SER A 150 15.52 -5.47 9.82
N LYS A 151 14.19 -5.54 9.75
CA LYS A 151 13.42 -6.61 10.42
C LYS A 151 13.14 -7.80 9.48
N ASP A 152 12.78 -7.50 8.23
CA ASP A 152 12.29 -8.49 7.26
C ASP A 152 12.72 -8.15 5.81
N HIS A 153 12.28 -8.95 4.81
CA HIS A 153 12.39 -8.61 3.38
C HIS A 153 11.83 -7.22 3.00
N SER A 154 11.06 -6.60 3.89
CA SER A 154 10.44 -5.28 3.74
C SER A 154 11.41 -4.10 3.92
N SER A 155 12.61 -4.29 4.47
CA SER A 155 13.61 -3.23 4.69
C SER A 155 14.61 -3.06 3.54
N TYR A 156 14.44 -3.79 2.43
CA TYR A 156 15.25 -3.66 1.21
C TYR A 156 15.35 -2.20 0.72
N TYR A 157 14.30 -1.41 0.94
CA TYR A 157 14.24 -0.03 0.46
C TYR A 157 15.32 0.88 1.05
N LEU A 158 15.89 0.55 2.22
CA LEU A 158 16.97 1.35 2.80
C LEU A 158 18.20 1.42 1.89
N ARG A 159 18.37 0.44 0.98
CA ARG A 159 19.45 0.39 -0.02
C ARG A 159 19.11 1.09 -1.33
N MET A 160 17.86 1.48 -1.55
CA MET A 160 17.38 2.09 -2.80
C MET A 160 17.72 3.59 -2.90
N PHE A 161 18.26 4.20 -1.85
CA PHE A 161 18.58 5.63 -1.79
C PHE A 161 20.07 5.87 -1.46
N PRO A 162 21.01 5.48 -2.34
CA PRO A 162 22.45 5.61 -2.09
C PRO A 162 22.92 7.06 -1.90
N GLN A 163 22.13 8.04 -2.32
CA GLN A 163 22.43 9.47 -2.14
C GLN A 163 22.22 9.97 -0.70
N TRP A 164 21.54 9.19 0.16
CA TRP A 164 21.26 9.54 1.56
C TRP A 164 22.11 8.70 2.52
N GLY A 165 22.42 9.26 3.69
CA GLY A 165 23.04 8.48 4.76
C GLY A 165 22.07 7.42 5.28
N ALA A 166 22.52 6.21 5.58
CA ALA A 166 21.67 5.17 6.17
C ALA A 166 21.96 5.03 7.66
N VAL A 167 20.92 5.12 8.49
CA VAL A 167 21.00 4.93 9.94
C VAL A 167 20.18 3.70 10.31
N GLU A 168 20.86 2.68 10.83
CA GLU A 168 20.20 1.48 11.32
C GLU A 168 19.81 1.66 12.79
N CYS A 169 18.58 1.29 13.10
CA CYS A 169 18.05 1.28 14.46
C CYS A 169 17.85 -0.15 14.93
N GLU A 170 18.08 -0.38 16.22
CA GLU A 170 17.71 -1.63 16.86
C GLU A 170 16.20 -1.79 16.97
N ASN A 171 15.76 -3.05 17.01
CA ASN A 171 14.37 -3.39 17.24
C ASN A 171 13.99 -3.11 18.70
N CYS A 172 13.19 -2.08 18.95
CA CYS A 172 12.68 -1.84 20.29
C CYS A 172 11.73 -2.98 20.73
N ARG A 173 12.24 -3.87 21.61
CA ARG A 173 11.50 -4.96 22.28
C ARG A 173 10.77 -5.94 21.36
N GLY A 174 11.21 -6.09 20.12
CA GLY A 174 10.55 -7.01 19.18
C GLY A 174 9.19 -6.54 18.64
N LEU A 175 8.74 -5.32 18.98
CA LEU A 175 7.36 -4.87 18.73
C LEU A 175 6.99 -4.89 17.25
N SER A 176 5.85 -5.51 16.92
CA SER A 176 5.30 -5.58 15.58
C SER A 176 3.82 -5.20 15.60
N ALA A 177 3.38 -4.49 14.56
CA ALA A 177 2.00 -4.06 14.44
C ALA A 177 1.02 -5.21 14.13
N THR A 178 1.50 -6.31 13.55
CA THR A 178 0.62 -7.44 13.15
C THR A 178 -0.02 -8.14 14.36
N PRO A 179 0.74 -8.61 15.37
CA PRO A 179 0.14 -9.19 16.58
C PRO A 179 -0.83 -8.25 17.30
N ILE A 180 -0.55 -6.95 17.32
CA ILE A 180 -1.43 -5.94 17.93
C ILE A 180 -2.77 -5.89 17.17
N ARG A 181 -2.75 -5.81 15.84
CA ARG A 181 -3.97 -5.78 15.03
C ARG A 181 -4.77 -7.08 15.13
N ASP A 182 -4.10 -8.22 15.09
CA ASP A 182 -4.76 -9.53 15.13
C ASP A 182 -5.50 -9.71 16.48
N ALA A 183 -4.84 -9.37 17.60
CA ALA A 183 -5.48 -9.34 18.90
C ALA A 183 -6.61 -8.30 18.95
N TYR A 184 -6.38 -7.10 18.44
CA TYR A 184 -7.34 -6.00 18.46
C TYR A 184 -8.64 -6.32 17.72
N PHE A 185 -8.57 -7.00 16.57
CA PHE A 185 -9.78 -7.42 15.84
C PHE A 185 -10.43 -8.69 16.38
N ALA A 186 -9.72 -9.47 17.19
CA ALA A 186 -10.30 -10.61 17.91
C ALA A 186 -11.08 -10.15 19.15
N ASP A 187 -10.48 -9.27 19.96
CA ASP A 187 -11.08 -8.66 21.13
C ASP A 187 -10.37 -7.33 21.45
N ALA A 188 -10.99 -6.21 21.08
CA ALA A 188 -10.40 -4.89 21.28
C ALA A 188 -10.13 -4.56 22.75
N ALA A 189 -11.03 -4.92 23.66
CA ALA A 189 -10.88 -4.60 25.08
C ALA A 189 -9.71 -5.36 25.69
N ALA A 190 -9.66 -6.68 25.47
CA ALA A 190 -8.56 -7.51 25.94
C ALA A 190 -7.23 -7.13 25.29
N ALA A 191 -7.23 -6.79 24.00
CA ALA A 191 -6.02 -6.38 23.29
C ALA A 191 -5.47 -5.05 23.81
N LEU A 192 -6.31 -4.05 24.06
CA LEU A 192 -5.87 -2.75 24.57
C LEU A 192 -5.26 -2.85 25.97
N GLU A 193 -5.76 -3.76 26.81
CA GLU A 193 -5.13 -4.06 28.10
C GLU A 193 -3.80 -4.81 27.91
N THR A 194 -3.79 -5.84 27.07
CA THR A 194 -2.59 -6.67 26.79
C THR A 194 -1.44 -5.84 26.21
N TRP A 195 -1.75 -4.89 25.33
CA TRP A 195 -0.78 -4.09 24.58
C TRP A 195 -0.60 -2.67 25.11
N LYS A 196 -1.11 -2.35 26.31
CA LYS A 196 -1.03 -0.99 26.90
C LYS A 196 0.41 -0.46 26.98
N ASP A 197 1.37 -1.32 27.31
CA ASP A 197 2.79 -0.97 27.44
C ASP A 197 3.55 -1.00 26.11
N ALA A 198 2.84 -1.24 24.99
CA ALA A 198 3.37 -1.20 23.64
C ALA A 198 2.84 -0.01 22.82
N LEU A 199 1.83 0.71 23.31
CA LEU A 199 1.17 1.81 22.60
C LEU A 199 1.36 3.14 23.34
N PRO A 200 1.55 4.26 22.64
CA PRO A 200 1.35 5.58 23.23
C PRO A 200 -0.09 5.74 23.73
N ALA A 201 -0.29 6.47 24.84
CA ALA A 201 -1.60 6.63 25.47
C ALA A 201 -2.66 7.22 24.53
N ASN A 202 -2.29 8.20 23.70
CA ASN A 202 -3.18 8.80 22.70
C ASN A 202 -3.61 7.78 21.62
N VAL A 203 -2.74 6.84 21.26
CA VAL A 203 -3.06 5.78 20.28
C VAL A 203 -4.00 4.75 20.90
N ALA A 204 -3.76 4.34 22.15
CA ALA A 204 -4.65 3.43 22.86
C ALA A 204 -6.06 4.03 23.01
N ALA A 205 -6.16 5.33 23.35
CA ALA A 205 -7.43 6.04 23.43
C ALA A 205 -8.14 6.12 22.06
N PHE A 206 -7.42 6.48 20.99
CA PHE A 206 -7.97 6.48 19.63
C PHE A 206 -8.49 5.09 19.22
N MET A 207 -7.74 4.03 19.51
CA MET A 207 -8.17 2.67 19.21
C MET A 207 -9.40 2.27 20.02
N ALA A 208 -9.48 2.63 21.31
CA ALA A 208 -10.67 2.40 22.11
C ALA A 208 -11.92 3.10 21.54
N GLU A 209 -11.77 4.35 21.08
CA GLU A 209 -12.85 5.08 20.40
C GLU A 209 -13.23 4.42 19.07
N PHE A 210 -12.23 4.07 18.24
CA PHE A 210 -12.46 3.41 16.96
C PHE A 210 -13.20 2.08 17.12
N ALA A 211 -12.94 1.33 18.19
CA ALA A 211 -13.60 0.05 18.50
C ALA A 211 -15.13 0.19 18.66
N SER A 212 -15.63 1.39 18.99
CA SER A 212 -17.07 1.67 19.11
C SER A 212 -17.78 1.91 17.76
N THR A 213 -17.01 2.04 16.66
CA THR A 213 -17.55 2.45 15.36
C THR A 213 -18.14 1.29 14.56
N GLY A 214 -19.00 1.61 13.58
CA GLY A 214 -19.46 0.65 12.57
C GLY A 214 -18.32 0.12 11.68
N GLU A 215 -17.32 0.96 11.39
CA GLU A 215 -16.15 0.58 10.61
C GLU A 215 -15.32 -0.49 11.32
N TYR A 216 -15.08 -0.36 12.63
CA TYR A 216 -14.41 -1.41 13.40
C TYR A 216 -15.15 -2.75 13.31
N ARG A 217 -16.47 -2.76 13.53
CA ARG A 217 -17.27 -3.99 13.44
C ARG A 217 -17.15 -4.67 12.07
N ARG A 218 -17.18 -3.88 11.00
CA ARG A 218 -16.97 -4.38 9.63
C ARG A 218 -15.58 -5.01 9.45
N LEU A 219 -14.54 -4.35 9.96
CA LEU A 219 -13.16 -4.84 9.86
C LEU A 219 -12.91 -6.07 10.74
N ALA A 220 -13.51 -6.15 11.92
CA ALA A 220 -13.46 -7.32 12.80
C ALA A 220 -14.14 -8.53 12.16
N GLU A 221 -15.33 -8.35 11.55
CA GLU A 221 -16.01 -9.38 10.77
C GLU A 221 -15.14 -9.87 9.59
N GLU A 222 -14.54 -8.93 8.85
CA GLU A 222 -13.62 -9.25 7.75
C GLU A 222 -12.38 -10.01 8.24
N SER A 223 -11.79 -9.59 9.37
CA SER A 223 -10.63 -10.26 9.97
C SER A 223 -10.96 -11.70 10.36
N ALA A 224 -12.09 -11.92 11.03
CA ALA A 224 -12.57 -13.25 11.38
C ALA A 224 -12.85 -14.13 10.14
N TYR A 225 -13.43 -13.55 9.09
CA TYR A 225 -13.62 -14.22 7.81
C TYR A 225 -12.28 -14.64 7.18
N ILE A 226 -11.28 -13.76 7.16
CA ILE A 226 -9.94 -14.06 6.60
C ILE A 226 -9.26 -15.17 7.41
N ALA A 227 -9.33 -15.12 8.74
CA ALA A 227 -8.78 -16.14 9.60
C ALA A 227 -9.41 -17.51 9.33
N LYS A 228 -10.75 -17.56 9.24
CA LYS A 228 -11.49 -18.78 8.89
C LYS A 228 -11.14 -19.28 7.48
N TYR A 229 -11.04 -18.37 6.50
CA TYR A 229 -10.68 -18.70 5.13
C TYR A 229 -9.31 -19.37 5.06
N ARG A 230 -8.31 -18.80 5.74
CA ARG A 230 -6.94 -19.37 5.80
C ARG A 230 -6.92 -20.72 6.52
N ALA A 231 -7.66 -20.85 7.63
CA ALA A 231 -7.76 -22.12 8.36
C ALA A 231 -8.34 -23.24 7.51
N GLY A 232 -9.25 -22.93 6.57
CA GLY A 232 -9.81 -23.90 5.63
C GLY A 232 -8.78 -24.51 4.66
N TRP A 233 -7.58 -23.94 4.56
CA TRP A 233 -6.48 -24.45 3.74
C TRP A 233 -5.32 -25.03 4.57
N ALA A 234 -5.48 -25.17 5.90
CA ALA A 234 -4.40 -25.61 6.79
C ALA A 234 -3.88 -27.03 6.48
N ASP A 235 -4.77 -27.91 6.02
CA ASP A 235 -4.44 -29.31 5.70
C ASP A 235 -4.01 -29.52 4.24
N ALA A 236 -3.85 -28.44 3.46
CA ALA A 236 -3.34 -28.54 2.10
C ALA A 236 -1.86 -29.00 2.12
N PRO A 237 -1.42 -29.88 1.19
CA PRO A 237 -0.05 -30.38 1.17
C PRO A 237 1.00 -29.29 0.92
N TYR A 238 0.58 -28.17 0.31
CA TYR A 238 1.40 -26.99 0.08
C TYR A 238 0.56 -25.73 0.28
N PRO A 239 1.16 -24.58 0.66
CA PRO A 239 0.44 -23.31 0.72
C PRO A 239 -0.27 -23.01 -0.61
N PRO A 240 -1.58 -22.72 -0.61
CA PRO A 240 -2.34 -22.53 -1.83
C PRO A 240 -1.94 -21.24 -2.55
N THR A 241 -1.99 -21.28 -3.87
CA THR A 241 -1.97 -20.09 -4.73
C THR A 241 -3.31 -20.00 -5.44
N PHE A 242 -3.98 -18.86 -5.28
CA PHE A 242 -5.27 -18.58 -5.89
C PHE A 242 -5.08 -17.86 -7.22
N LEU A 243 -5.89 -18.23 -8.22
CA LEU A 243 -5.90 -17.60 -9.53
C LEU A 243 -7.27 -16.95 -9.77
N THR A 244 -7.27 -15.67 -10.10
CA THR A 244 -8.45 -14.88 -10.45
C THR A 244 -8.29 -14.22 -11.81
N ALA A 245 -9.40 -13.75 -12.37
CA ALA A 245 -9.40 -12.96 -13.59
C ALA A 245 -10.31 -11.74 -13.42
N ASP A 246 -9.87 -10.57 -13.91
CA ASP A 246 -10.58 -9.30 -13.77
C ASP A 246 -10.76 -8.61 -15.13
N ALA A 247 -11.89 -7.92 -15.33
CA ALA A 247 -12.15 -7.13 -16.53
C ALA A 247 -12.11 -5.62 -16.23
N VAL A 248 -11.19 -4.91 -16.89
CA VAL A 248 -11.20 -3.44 -16.96
C VAL A 248 -11.95 -3.04 -18.21
N VAL A 249 -13.27 -2.86 -18.11
CA VAL A 249 -14.10 -2.45 -19.27
C VAL A 249 -14.18 -0.93 -19.32
N VAL A 250 -13.72 -0.34 -20.42
CA VAL A 250 -13.69 1.11 -20.65
C VAL A 250 -14.62 1.50 -21.79
N LEU A 251 -15.43 2.53 -21.57
CA LEU A 251 -16.24 3.19 -22.59
C LEU A 251 -16.29 4.69 -22.31
N SER A 252 -15.93 5.53 -23.28
CA SER A 252 -16.02 6.99 -23.19
C SER A 252 -15.46 7.59 -21.89
N GLY A 253 -14.26 7.15 -21.47
CA GLY A 253 -13.60 7.63 -20.26
C GLY A 253 -14.21 7.15 -18.94
N HIS A 254 -15.07 6.13 -18.99
CA HIS A 254 -15.67 5.49 -17.81
C HIS A 254 -15.21 4.04 -17.70
N VAL A 255 -15.07 3.56 -16.46
CA VAL A 255 -14.77 2.16 -16.14
C VAL A 255 -16.04 1.52 -15.57
N LEU A 256 -16.35 0.29 -16.01
CA LEU A 256 -17.39 -0.51 -15.39
C LEU A 256 -16.89 -1.10 -14.07
N LEU A 257 -17.54 -0.74 -12.98
CA LEU A 257 -17.21 -1.20 -11.64
C LEU A 257 -18.43 -1.85 -10.98
N VAL A 258 -18.15 -2.76 -10.04
CA VAL A 258 -19.15 -3.40 -9.17
C VAL A 258 -18.94 -2.97 -7.73
N GLU A 259 -20.00 -2.96 -6.92
CA GLU A 259 -19.91 -2.86 -5.47
C GLU A 259 -19.97 -4.25 -4.85
N ARG A 260 -18.92 -4.66 -4.14
CA ARG A 260 -18.80 -6.00 -3.57
C ARG A 260 -19.86 -6.25 -2.50
N ARG A 261 -20.57 -7.37 -2.59
CA ARG A 261 -21.52 -7.84 -1.56
C ARG A 261 -20.86 -8.73 -0.51
N GLY A 262 -19.89 -9.54 -0.93
CA GLY A 262 -19.17 -10.51 -0.09
C GLY A 262 -17.98 -9.94 0.68
N LEU A 263 -17.44 -10.75 1.59
CA LEU A 263 -16.15 -10.50 2.24
C LEU A 263 -15.01 -11.18 1.46
N PRO A 264 -13.77 -10.66 1.50
CA PRO A 264 -13.39 -9.36 2.06
C PRO A 264 -13.82 -8.21 1.13
N GLY A 265 -13.75 -6.98 1.64
CA GLY A 265 -14.01 -5.76 0.88
C GLY A 265 -15.48 -5.43 0.66
N ARG A 266 -16.38 -5.93 1.52
CA ARG A 266 -17.82 -5.65 1.44
C ARG A 266 -18.08 -4.14 1.37
N GLY A 267 -18.83 -3.71 0.36
CA GLY A 267 -19.17 -2.30 0.11
C GLY A 267 -18.09 -1.49 -0.64
N LEU A 268 -16.93 -2.08 -0.93
CA LEU A 268 -15.91 -1.45 -1.79
C LEU A 268 -16.26 -1.63 -3.26
N LEU A 269 -15.77 -0.70 -4.07
CA LEU A 269 -15.80 -0.81 -5.52
C LEU A 269 -14.71 -1.77 -5.99
N ALA A 270 -15.02 -2.60 -6.98
CA ALA A 270 -14.08 -3.52 -7.58
C ALA A 270 -14.28 -3.57 -9.09
N LEU A 271 -13.24 -4.07 -9.76
CA LEU A 271 -13.38 -4.57 -11.12
C LEU A 271 -14.25 -5.82 -11.06
N PRO A 272 -15.11 -6.05 -12.07
CA PRO A 272 -15.80 -7.31 -12.17
C PRO A 272 -14.82 -8.44 -12.44
N GLY A 273 -14.87 -9.49 -11.62
CA GLY A 273 -13.85 -10.53 -11.61
C GLY A 273 -13.96 -11.51 -10.46
N GLY A 274 -13.37 -12.69 -10.64
CA GLY A 274 -13.53 -13.80 -9.73
C GLY A 274 -12.54 -14.94 -9.98
N PHE A 275 -12.79 -16.09 -9.36
CA PHE A 275 -11.89 -17.23 -9.43
C PHE A 275 -11.95 -17.92 -10.79
N VAL A 276 -10.80 -18.40 -11.26
CA VAL A 276 -10.74 -19.24 -12.46
C VAL A 276 -11.14 -20.67 -12.08
N GLY A 277 -12.14 -21.20 -12.78
CA GLY A 277 -12.63 -22.57 -12.65
C GLY A 277 -11.66 -23.61 -13.21
N GLN A 278 -11.84 -24.87 -12.81
CA GLN A 278 -10.89 -25.96 -13.10
C GLN A 278 -10.78 -26.35 -14.58
N HIS A 279 -11.81 -26.03 -15.38
CA HIS A 279 -11.94 -26.48 -16.76
C HIS A 279 -12.18 -25.33 -17.75
N GLU A 280 -11.78 -24.11 -17.38
CA GLU A 280 -11.93 -22.92 -18.24
C GLU A 280 -10.58 -22.21 -18.43
N ARG A 281 -10.44 -21.46 -19.53
CA ARG A 281 -9.29 -20.57 -19.72
C ARG A 281 -9.50 -19.29 -18.92
N ILE A 282 -8.42 -18.64 -18.51
CA ILE A 282 -8.46 -17.39 -17.72
C ILE A 282 -9.28 -16.29 -18.42
N LYS A 283 -9.16 -16.18 -19.75
CA LYS A 283 -9.97 -15.24 -20.55
C LYS A 283 -11.47 -15.58 -20.50
N ASP A 284 -11.81 -16.87 -20.55
CA ASP A 284 -13.21 -17.32 -20.50
C ASP A 284 -13.80 -17.04 -19.10
N ALA A 285 -13.01 -17.26 -18.03
CA ALA A 285 -13.36 -16.90 -16.67
C ALA A 285 -13.64 -15.38 -16.54
N MET A 286 -12.77 -14.53 -17.09
CA MET A 286 -12.97 -13.08 -17.10
C MET A 286 -14.31 -12.68 -17.76
N ILE A 287 -14.66 -13.27 -18.91
CA ILE A 287 -15.92 -12.98 -19.61
C ILE A 287 -17.13 -13.50 -18.81
N ARG A 288 -17.02 -14.67 -18.18
CA ARG A 288 -18.05 -15.26 -17.32
C ARG A 288 -18.34 -14.36 -16.13
N GLU A 289 -17.32 -14.02 -15.34
CA GLU A 289 -17.42 -13.18 -14.15
C GLU A 289 -17.98 -11.78 -14.49
N LEU A 290 -17.48 -11.17 -15.58
CA LEU A 290 -18.01 -9.90 -16.08
C LEU A 290 -19.52 -9.96 -16.33
N ARG A 291 -20.02 -11.06 -16.90
CA ARG A 291 -21.46 -11.21 -17.17
C ARG A 291 -22.27 -11.49 -15.91
N GLU A 292 -21.77 -12.37 -15.05
CA GLU A 292 -22.44 -12.77 -13.81
C GLU A 292 -22.64 -11.57 -12.88
N GLU A 293 -21.60 -10.74 -12.71
CA GLU A 293 -21.62 -9.63 -11.75
C GLU A 293 -22.27 -8.35 -12.29
N THR A 294 -22.24 -8.12 -13.61
CA THR A 294 -22.71 -6.84 -14.20
C THR A 294 -23.94 -6.96 -15.09
N ARG A 295 -24.31 -8.19 -15.49
CA ARG A 295 -25.34 -8.47 -16.50
C ARG A 295 -25.18 -7.66 -17.80
N LEU A 296 -23.94 -7.30 -18.15
CA LEU A 296 -23.62 -6.50 -19.32
C LEU A 296 -24.13 -7.17 -20.60
N LYS A 297 -24.99 -6.45 -21.34
CA LYS A 297 -25.62 -6.92 -22.57
C LYS A 297 -24.76 -6.66 -23.82
N VAL A 298 -23.49 -7.05 -23.79
CA VAL A 298 -22.58 -7.00 -24.94
C VAL A 298 -22.27 -8.42 -25.38
N PRO A 299 -22.35 -8.80 -26.68
CA PRO A 299 -22.03 -10.16 -27.11
C PRO A 299 -20.54 -10.50 -26.90
N ALA A 300 -20.23 -11.76 -26.60
CA ALA A 300 -18.88 -12.18 -26.20
C ALA A 300 -17.81 -11.84 -27.26
N GLY A 301 -18.11 -12.04 -28.54
CA GLY A 301 -17.18 -11.69 -29.63
C GLY A 301 -16.80 -10.21 -29.67
N PHE A 302 -17.70 -9.30 -29.25
CA PHE A 302 -17.37 -7.87 -29.13
C PHE A 302 -16.50 -7.57 -27.93
N LEU A 303 -16.72 -8.25 -26.80
CA LEU A 303 -15.85 -8.14 -25.63
C LEU A 303 -14.44 -8.63 -25.94
N GLU A 304 -14.33 -9.80 -26.60
CA GLU A 304 -13.05 -10.38 -27.01
C GLU A 304 -12.32 -9.51 -28.04
N GLY A 305 -13.01 -9.05 -29.08
CA GLY A 305 -12.44 -8.12 -30.06
C GLY A 305 -12.14 -6.73 -29.48
N GLY A 306 -12.68 -6.43 -28.30
CA GLY A 306 -12.41 -5.22 -27.53
C GLY A 306 -11.16 -5.29 -26.65
N ILE A 307 -10.55 -6.47 -26.47
CA ILE A 307 -9.35 -6.62 -25.63
C ILE A 307 -8.19 -5.83 -26.27
N ARG A 308 -7.54 -4.97 -25.48
CA ARG A 308 -6.41 -4.13 -25.93
C ARG A 308 -5.11 -4.45 -25.21
N ALA A 309 -5.20 -4.80 -23.94
CA ALA A 309 -4.06 -5.17 -23.12
C ALA A 309 -4.49 -6.21 -22.10
N SER A 310 -3.51 -6.96 -21.59
CA SER A 310 -3.71 -7.80 -20.42
C SER A 310 -2.39 -7.90 -19.66
N GLN A 311 -2.47 -7.99 -18.33
CA GLN A 311 -1.29 -8.13 -17.49
C GLN A 311 -1.60 -9.01 -16.28
N ILE A 312 -0.58 -9.73 -15.81
CA ILE A 312 -0.61 -10.47 -14.56
C ILE A 312 -0.23 -9.52 -13.42
N PHE A 313 -1.04 -9.53 -12.36
CA PHE A 313 -0.79 -8.84 -11.10
C PHE A 313 -0.62 -9.88 -10.01
N ASP A 314 0.62 -10.02 -9.53
CA ASP A 314 1.04 -11.13 -8.69
C ASP A 314 1.77 -10.69 -7.41
N HIS A 315 1.67 -9.41 -7.04
CA HIS A 315 2.29 -8.90 -5.81
C HIS A 315 1.87 -9.78 -4.62
N PRO A 316 2.80 -10.39 -3.85
CA PRO A 316 2.49 -11.48 -2.92
C PRO A 316 1.44 -11.15 -1.86
N TYR A 317 1.31 -9.87 -1.51
CA TYR A 317 0.42 -9.38 -0.48
C TYR A 317 -0.72 -8.51 -1.02
N ARG A 318 -1.08 -8.63 -2.31
CA ARG A 318 -2.20 -7.87 -2.88
C ARG A 318 -3.55 -8.25 -2.25
N SER A 319 -3.72 -9.52 -1.89
CA SER A 319 -4.95 -10.01 -1.24
C SER A 319 -4.72 -10.44 0.20
N SER A 320 -5.72 -10.18 1.04
CA SER A 320 -5.74 -10.62 2.43
C SER A 320 -6.02 -12.11 2.59
N ARG A 321 -6.69 -12.72 1.61
CA ARG A 321 -7.10 -14.14 1.65
C ARG A 321 -5.92 -15.11 1.57
N GLY A 322 -4.86 -14.72 0.88
CA GLY A 322 -3.66 -15.53 0.65
C GLY A 322 -2.93 -15.07 -0.61
N ARG A 323 -2.02 -15.90 -1.13
CA ARG A 323 -1.33 -15.61 -2.39
C ARG A 323 -2.33 -15.68 -3.55
N THR A 324 -2.85 -14.54 -3.96
CA THR A 324 -3.81 -14.42 -5.07
C THR A 324 -3.17 -13.71 -6.24
N VAL A 325 -3.06 -14.41 -7.37
CA VAL A 325 -2.63 -13.85 -8.66
C VAL A 325 -3.87 -13.54 -9.48
N THR A 326 -3.93 -12.35 -10.08
CA THR A 326 -4.99 -12.03 -11.05
C THR A 326 -4.41 -11.75 -12.43
N GLN A 327 -5.05 -12.24 -13.48
CA GLN A 327 -4.84 -11.71 -14.82
C GLN A 327 -5.97 -10.74 -15.14
N ALA A 328 -5.63 -9.48 -15.34
CA ALA A 328 -6.61 -8.46 -15.70
C ALA A 328 -6.55 -8.15 -17.20
N PHE A 329 -7.71 -7.90 -17.79
CA PHE A 329 -7.86 -7.63 -19.22
C PHE A 329 -8.50 -6.26 -19.42
N LEU A 330 -7.86 -5.40 -20.21
CA LEU A 330 -8.45 -4.15 -20.67
C LEU A 330 -9.34 -4.42 -21.88
N ILE A 331 -10.62 -4.12 -21.75
CA ILE A 331 -11.61 -4.18 -22.83
C ILE A 331 -12.05 -2.76 -23.15
N GLN A 332 -11.74 -2.28 -24.35
CA GLN A 332 -12.18 -0.98 -24.82
C GLN A 332 -13.37 -1.13 -25.76
N LEU A 333 -14.53 -0.66 -25.30
CA LEU A 333 -15.75 -0.59 -26.10
C LEU A 333 -15.77 0.70 -26.92
N LYS A 334 -16.38 0.63 -28.11
CA LYS A 334 -16.62 1.80 -28.96
C LYS A 334 -17.93 2.47 -28.56
N ALA A 335 -17.95 3.80 -28.60
CA ALA A 335 -19.17 4.56 -28.42
C ALA A 335 -20.19 4.23 -29.53
N THR A 336 -21.46 4.21 -29.15
CA THR A 336 -22.61 4.05 -30.03
C THR A 336 -23.62 5.15 -29.70
N ASP A 337 -24.53 5.44 -30.63
CA ASP A 337 -25.59 6.43 -30.41
C ASP A 337 -26.54 6.05 -29.25
N GLU A 338 -26.55 4.77 -28.85
CA GLU A 338 -27.34 4.25 -27.72
C GLU A 338 -26.75 4.61 -26.33
N GLY A 339 -25.59 5.26 -26.26
CA GLY A 339 -24.93 5.62 -25.01
C GLY A 339 -24.32 4.43 -24.27
N PHE A 340 -24.37 4.45 -22.92
CA PHE A 340 -23.79 3.39 -22.10
C PHE A 340 -24.67 2.12 -22.08
N PRO A 341 -24.09 0.92 -22.28
CA PRO A 341 -24.82 -0.33 -22.09
C PRO A 341 -25.40 -0.42 -20.67
N LYS A 342 -26.65 -0.86 -20.57
CA LYS A 342 -27.32 -1.10 -19.28
C LYS A 342 -26.59 -2.21 -18.51
N VAL A 343 -26.35 -1.96 -17.22
CA VAL A 343 -25.71 -2.89 -16.28
C VAL A 343 -26.52 -2.99 -14.99
N ARG A 344 -26.41 -4.13 -14.30
CA ARG A 344 -27.05 -4.37 -13.00
C ARG A 344 -26.20 -5.38 -12.23
N GLY A 345 -26.03 -5.14 -10.93
CA GLY A 345 -25.39 -6.10 -10.03
C GLY A 345 -26.06 -7.48 -10.08
N GLY A 346 -25.25 -8.52 -10.17
CA GLY A 346 -25.65 -9.93 -10.09
C GLY A 346 -24.72 -10.70 -9.15
N ASP A 347 -25.18 -11.87 -8.72
CA ASP A 347 -24.43 -12.80 -7.85
C ASP A 347 -23.79 -12.12 -6.62
N ASP A 348 -22.46 -12.04 -6.58
CA ASP A 348 -21.65 -11.42 -5.51
C ASP A 348 -21.50 -9.89 -5.63
N ALA A 349 -22.06 -9.26 -6.67
CA ALA A 349 -22.10 -7.81 -6.85
C ALA A 349 -23.45 -7.23 -6.38
N ARG A 350 -23.39 -6.30 -5.43
CA ARG A 350 -24.57 -5.56 -4.94
C ARG A 350 -25.12 -4.62 -6.03
N SER A 351 -24.23 -3.97 -6.77
CA SER A 351 -24.56 -3.05 -7.85
C SER A 351 -23.44 -3.04 -8.90
N ALA A 352 -23.75 -2.59 -10.11
CA ALA A 352 -22.78 -2.38 -11.19
C ALA A 352 -23.05 -1.01 -11.82
N ARG A 353 -22.01 -0.24 -12.13
CA ARG A 353 -22.14 1.10 -12.72
C ARG A 353 -20.93 1.49 -13.57
N TRP A 354 -21.18 2.31 -14.58
CA TRP A 354 -20.13 3.05 -15.27
C TRP A 354 -19.71 4.23 -14.39
N MET A 355 -18.41 4.33 -14.10
CA MET A 355 -17.86 5.39 -13.26
C MET A 355 -16.81 6.18 -14.04
N PRO A 356 -16.88 7.52 -14.08
CA PRO A 356 -15.84 8.33 -14.71
C PRO A 356 -14.48 8.02 -14.08
N ILE A 357 -13.43 7.85 -14.90
CA ILE A 357 -12.07 7.56 -14.39
C ILE A 357 -11.62 8.62 -13.36
N ALA A 358 -11.96 9.88 -13.60
CA ALA A 358 -11.62 11.01 -12.74
C ALA A 358 -12.31 10.98 -11.36
N GLU A 359 -13.40 10.24 -11.20
CA GLU A 359 -14.16 10.15 -9.95
C GLU A 359 -13.75 8.94 -9.09
N ILE A 360 -12.93 8.02 -9.62
CA ILE A 360 -12.56 6.80 -8.90
C ILE A 360 -11.66 7.16 -7.72
N ASP A 361 -12.20 7.05 -6.52
CA ASP A 361 -11.48 7.23 -5.26
C ASP A 361 -10.75 5.93 -4.86
N PRO A 362 -9.41 5.90 -4.80
CA PRO A 362 -8.65 4.73 -4.39
C PRO A 362 -8.97 4.25 -2.97
N GLU A 363 -9.43 5.13 -2.07
CA GLU A 363 -9.84 4.74 -0.70
C GLU A 363 -11.16 3.96 -0.66
N ARG A 364 -11.84 3.83 -1.81
CA ARG A 364 -13.07 3.05 -1.96
C ARG A 364 -12.89 1.84 -2.86
N MET A 365 -11.68 1.61 -3.38
CA MET A 365 -11.38 0.48 -4.25
C MET A 365 -10.91 -0.73 -3.45
N PHE A 366 -11.37 -1.90 -3.87
CA PHE A 366 -10.96 -3.18 -3.31
C PHE A 366 -9.51 -3.49 -3.71
N GLU A 367 -8.72 -3.95 -2.73
CA GLU A 367 -7.33 -4.36 -2.88
C GLU A 367 -6.53 -3.39 -3.76
N ASP A 368 -6.00 -3.84 -4.88
CA ASP A 368 -5.15 -3.08 -5.80
C ASP A 368 -5.87 -2.73 -7.12
N HIS A 369 -7.20 -2.85 -7.17
CA HIS A 369 -7.96 -2.66 -8.41
C HIS A 369 -7.78 -1.25 -8.99
N PHE A 370 -7.58 -0.23 -8.14
CA PHE A 370 -7.23 1.11 -8.62
C PHE A 370 -5.90 1.11 -9.39
N HIS A 371 -4.89 0.40 -8.89
CA HIS A 371 -3.61 0.27 -9.56
C HIS A 371 -3.74 -0.52 -10.87
N ILE A 372 -4.53 -1.62 -10.88
CA ILE A 372 -4.82 -2.40 -12.09
C ILE A 372 -5.40 -1.49 -13.19
N ILE A 373 -6.38 -0.65 -12.85
CA ILE A 373 -7.00 0.31 -13.77
C ILE A 373 -5.94 1.27 -14.33
N GLN A 374 -5.15 1.91 -13.46
CA GLN A 374 -4.13 2.87 -13.89
C GLN A 374 -3.09 2.24 -14.82
N THR A 375 -2.58 1.07 -14.45
CA THR A 375 -1.56 0.34 -15.22
C THR A 375 -2.09 -0.06 -16.59
N LEU A 376 -3.26 -0.68 -16.66
CA LEU A 376 -3.82 -1.14 -17.94
C LEU A 376 -4.22 0.02 -18.86
N ILE A 377 -4.76 1.13 -18.31
CA ILE A 377 -5.02 2.34 -19.12
C ILE A 377 -3.72 2.95 -19.64
N ALA A 378 -2.64 2.96 -18.86
CA ALA A 378 -1.35 3.45 -19.35
C ALA A 378 -0.80 2.60 -20.50
N LEU A 379 -1.02 1.27 -20.45
CA LEU A 379 -0.61 0.35 -21.51
C LEU A 379 -1.45 0.48 -22.79
N SER A 380 -2.69 1.00 -22.73
CA SER A 380 -3.56 1.10 -23.92
C SER A 380 -3.07 2.09 -24.98
N ASN A 381 -2.12 2.95 -24.60
CA ASN A 381 -1.52 3.96 -25.48
C ASN A 381 -0.19 3.50 -26.09
N SER A 382 0.22 2.25 -25.83
CA SER A 382 1.40 1.57 -26.41
C SER A 382 0.95 0.57 -27.45
#